data_AF-A0A0M9UDE6-F1
#
_entry.id   AF-A0A0M9UDE6-F1
#
_cell.length_a   1.000
_cell.length_b   1.000
_cell.length_c   1.000
_cell.angle_alpha   90.00
_cell.angle_beta   90.00
_cell.angle_gamma   90.00
#
_symmetry.space_group_name_H-M   'P 1'
#
loop_
_entity.id
_entity.type
_entity.pdbx_description
1 polymer ?
#
loop_
_entity_poly.entity_id
_entity_poly.type
_entity_poly.pdbx_seq_one_letter_code
_entity_poly.pdbx_strand_id
1 'polypeptide(L)'
;MTIYRVQKKAWHENIWIWAGLLGLLALIVIIGWLFWRTEAPAAPSEAEQALEEAAQGLEVFLIEYPQAGEGVERRGAEAVLERATQAFERARPALDPAVAESIARDLAELQARVEAEAPADEVVPLAEHLRDRLMDAAMQKRP
;
A
#
# COMPACT_ATOMS: atom_id res chain seq x y z
N MET A 1 14.24 67.85 51.24
CA MET A 1 14.14 66.43 51.59
C MET A 1 13.03 65.83 50.73
N THR A 2 13.40 65.19 49.62
CA THR A 2 12.45 64.73 48.59
C THR A 2 12.05 63.30 48.90
N ILE A 3 10.76 63.07 49.19
CA ILE A 3 10.22 61.75 49.52
C ILE A 3 9.97 60.99 48.21
N TYR A 4 10.77 59.97 47.95
CA TYR A 4 10.57 59.03 46.85
C TYR A 4 9.35 58.14 47.16
N ARG A 5 8.27 58.25 46.37
CA ARG A 5 7.17 57.28 46.40
C ARG A 5 7.45 56.19 45.37
N VAL A 6 7.88 55.03 45.84
CA VAL A 6 8.00 53.82 45.02
C VAL A 6 6.58 53.34 44.71
N GLN A 7 6.13 53.52 43.46
CA GLN A 7 4.91 52.89 42.97
C GLN A 7 5.10 51.37 43.00
N LYS A 8 4.41 50.69 43.92
CA LYS A 8 4.35 49.22 43.94
C LYS A 8 3.49 48.78 42.75
N LYS A 9 4.13 48.43 41.64
CA LYS A 9 3.47 47.81 40.49
C LYS A 9 2.84 46.49 40.94
N ALA A 10 1.52 46.40 40.82
CA ALA A 10 0.75 45.28 41.35
C ALA A 10 1.17 43.97 40.66
N TRP A 11 1.68 43.02 41.45
CA TRP A 11 2.14 41.70 41.02
C TRP A 11 1.06 40.90 40.26
N HIS A 12 -0.20 41.34 40.38
CA HIS A 12 -1.39 40.74 39.78
C HIS A 12 -1.58 41.03 38.28
N GLU A 13 -0.92 42.06 37.73
CA GLU A 13 -1.04 42.37 36.28
C GLU A 13 -0.43 41.28 35.39
N ASN A 14 0.57 40.54 35.89
CA ASN A 14 1.25 39.51 35.10
C ASN A 14 0.49 38.17 35.07
N ILE A 15 -0.39 37.92 36.05
CA ILE A 15 -1.10 36.63 36.18
C ILE A 15 -2.04 36.39 34.99
N TRP A 16 -2.70 37.44 34.52
CA TRP A 16 -3.60 37.37 33.37
C TRP A 16 -2.87 37.06 32.05
N ILE A 17 -1.64 37.55 31.89
CA ILE A 17 -0.79 37.27 30.73
C ILE A 17 -0.37 35.79 30.73
N TRP A 18 0.04 35.26 31.89
CA TRP A 18 0.41 33.85 32.02
C TRP A 18 -0.79 32.90 31.85
N ALA A 19 -1.96 33.26 32.37
CA ALA A 19 -3.19 32.48 32.18
C ALA A 19 -3.61 32.43 30.69
N GLY A 20 -3.47 33.56 29.97
CA GLY A 20 -3.73 33.62 28.53
C GLY A 20 -2.77 32.76 27.71
N LEU A 21 -1.47 32.79 28.03
CA LEU A 21 -0.46 31.96 27.38
C LEU A 21 -0.69 30.46 27.61
N LEU A 22 -1.04 30.06 28.84
CA LEU A 22 -1.38 28.68 29.16
C LEU A 22 -2.62 28.19 28.41
N GLY A 23 -3.66 29.03 28.33
CA GLY A 23 -4.86 28.72 27.56
C GLY A 23 -4.59 28.58 26.07
N LEU A 24 -3.77 29.45 25.50
CA LEU A 24 -3.37 29.37 24.09
C LEU A 24 -2.54 28.11 23.81
N LEU A 25 -1.61 27.76 24.70
CA LEU A 25 -0.77 26.57 24.55
C LEU A 25 -1.61 25.29 24.65
N ALA A 26 -2.58 25.23 25.58
CA ALA A 26 -3.54 24.14 25.65
C ALA A 26 -4.39 24.03 24.38
N LEU A 27 -4.83 25.16 23.81
CA LEU A 27 -5.58 25.19 22.56
C LEU A 27 -4.75 24.64 21.38
N ILE A 28 -3.47 25.02 21.28
CA ILE A 28 -2.56 24.51 20.24
C ILE A 28 -2.36 23.00 20.38
N VAL A 29 -2.20 22.49 21.61
CA VAL A 29 -2.08 21.05 21.85
C VAL A 29 -3.37 20.31 21.48
N ILE A 30 -4.55 20.87 21.79
CA ILE A 30 -5.84 20.28 21.44
C ILE A 30 -6.06 20.26 19.92
N ILE A 31 -5.73 21.37 19.23
CA ILE A 31 -5.82 21.46 17.76
C ILE A 31 -4.83 20.48 17.11
N GLY A 32 -3.59 20.43 17.60
CA GLY A 32 -2.59 19.47 17.14
C GLY A 32 -3.04 18.03 17.36
N TRP A 33 -3.64 17.72 18.51
CA TRP A 33 -4.18 16.40 18.82
C TRP A 33 -5.39 16.02 17.96
N LEU A 34 -6.27 16.97 17.66
CA LEU A 34 -7.40 16.79 16.74
C LEU A 34 -6.92 16.54 15.30
N PHE A 35 -5.94 17.30 14.82
CA PHE A 35 -5.32 17.09 13.50
C PHE A 35 -4.50 15.80 13.42
N TRP A 36 -3.94 15.32 14.54
CA TRP A 36 -3.27 14.02 14.55
C TRP A 36 -4.23 12.83 14.55
N ARG A 37 -5.52 13.07 14.83
CA ARG A 37 -6.57 12.04 14.84
C ARG A 37 -7.20 11.80 13.48
N THR A 38 -6.97 12.68 12.51
CA THR A 38 -7.43 12.51 11.14
C THR A 38 -6.39 11.73 10.36
N GLU A 39 -6.78 10.50 9.97
CA GLU A 39 -6.16 9.68 8.91
C GLU A 39 -4.95 8.83 9.32
N ALA A 40 -5.19 7.82 10.16
CA ALA A 40 -4.49 6.57 9.94
C ALA A 40 -5.06 5.95 8.65
N PRO A 41 -4.24 5.63 7.63
CA PRO A 41 -4.75 4.97 6.43
C PRO A 41 -5.42 3.65 6.85
N ALA A 42 -6.62 3.39 6.33
CA ALA A 42 -7.29 2.11 6.56
C ALA A 42 -6.34 0.99 6.15
N ALA A 43 -6.23 -0.05 6.99
CA ALA A 43 -5.45 -1.23 6.64
C ALA A 43 -5.98 -1.83 5.32
N PRO A 44 -5.12 -2.30 4.41
CA PRO A 44 -5.55 -2.86 3.15
C PRO A 44 -6.46 -4.06 3.39
N SER A 45 -7.52 -4.19 2.60
CA SER A 45 -8.46 -5.31 2.71
C SER A 45 -7.78 -6.65 2.42
N GLU A 46 -8.35 -7.77 2.88
CA GLU A 46 -7.82 -9.11 2.58
C GLU A 46 -7.71 -9.36 1.07
N ALA A 47 -8.67 -8.83 0.29
CA ALA A 47 -8.64 -8.91 -1.16
C ALA A 47 -7.50 -8.08 -1.77
N GLU A 48 -7.24 -6.88 -1.27
CA GLU A 48 -6.09 -6.06 -1.70
C GLU A 48 -4.77 -6.77 -1.43
N GLN A 49 -4.60 -7.31 -0.21
CA GLN A 49 -3.39 -8.04 0.15
C GLN A 49 -3.17 -9.27 -0.75
N ALA A 50 -4.25 -10.00 -1.07
CA ALA A 50 -4.16 -11.15 -1.96
C ALA A 50 -3.85 -10.77 -3.42
N LEU A 51 -4.31 -9.62 -3.91
CA LEU A 51 -3.92 -9.08 -5.23
C LEU A 51 -2.46 -8.60 -5.24
N GLU A 52 -2.02 -7.93 -4.19
CA GLU A 52 -0.61 -7.53 -4.02
C GLU A 52 0.30 -8.77 -3.96
N GLU A 53 -0.11 -9.82 -3.24
CA GLU A 53 0.61 -11.10 -3.17
C GLU A 53 0.68 -11.79 -4.56
N ALA A 54 -0.43 -11.77 -5.32
CA ALA A 54 -0.44 -12.30 -6.68
C ALA A 54 0.51 -11.53 -7.60
N ALA A 55 0.51 -10.18 -7.53
CA ALA A 55 1.40 -9.33 -8.31
C ALA A 55 2.88 -9.55 -7.94
N GLN A 56 3.20 -9.64 -6.65
CA GLN A 56 4.55 -9.94 -6.17
C GLN A 56 5.01 -11.34 -6.60
N GLY A 57 4.10 -12.32 -6.60
CA GLY A 57 4.38 -13.63 -7.18
C GLY A 57 4.80 -13.53 -8.65
N LEU A 58 4.10 -12.72 -9.44
CA LEU A 58 4.49 -12.49 -10.83
C LEU A 58 5.81 -11.73 -10.99
N GLU A 59 6.18 -10.84 -10.07
CA GLU A 59 7.51 -10.22 -10.08
C GLU A 59 8.63 -11.24 -9.90
N VAL A 60 8.46 -12.19 -8.96
CA VAL A 60 9.43 -13.28 -8.78
C VAL A 60 9.45 -14.20 -10.01
N PHE A 61 8.28 -14.51 -10.56
CA PHE A 61 8.17 -15.31 -11.79
C PHE A 61 8.92 -14.67 -12.97
N LEU A 62 8.81 -13.35 -13.14
CA LEU A 62 9.52 -12.59 -14.19
C LEU A 62 11.04 -12.66 -14.07
N ILE A 63 11.57 -12.92 -12.87
CA ILE A 63 13.00 -13.11 -12.63
C ILE A 63 13.40 -14.57 -12.90
N GLU A 64 12.61 -15.54 -12.39
CA GLU A 64 12.96 -16.95 -12.45
C GLU A 64 12.73 -17.58 -13.83
N TYR A 65 11.67 -17.19 -14.55
CA TYR A 65 11.31 -17.82 -15.83
C TYR A 65 12.38 -17.62 -16.93
N PRO A 66 12.95 -16.42 -17.14
CA PRO A 66 14.04 -16.24 -18.11
C PRO A 66 15.31 -17.02 -17.74
N GLN A 67 15.63 -17.11 -16.45
CA GLN A 67 16.79 -17.86 -15.95
C GLN A 67 16.67 -19.36 -16.19
N ALA A 68 15.44 -19.88 -16.25
CA ALA A 68 15.21 -21.28 -16.61
C ALA A 68 15.68 -21.61 -18.04
N GLY A 69 15.71 -20.63 -18.94
CA GLY A 69 16.30 -20.77 -20.28
C GLY A 69 17.82 -20.86 -20.29
N GLU A 70 18.49 -20.48 -19.19
CA GLU A 70 19.95 -20.47 -19.04
C GLU A 70 20.48 -21.68 -18.24
N GLY A 71 19.62 -22.66 -17.94
CA GLY A 71 19.99 -23.91 -17.27
C GLY A 71 19.62 -23.99 -15.78
N VAL A 72 18.84 -23.05 -15.26
CA VAL A 72 18.23 -23.12 -13.92
C VAL A 72 16.94 -23.96 -13.98
N GLU A 73 16.58 -24.64 -12.88
CA GLU A 73 15.35 -25.46 -12.84
C GLU A 73 14.08 -24.62 -12.99
N ARG A 74 13.31 -24.87 -14.07
CA ARG A 74 12.04 -24.19 -14.38
C ARG A 74 10.93 -24.40 -13.33
N ARG A 75 11.04 -25.43 -12.50
CA ARG A 75 10.08 -25.76 -11.43
C ARG A 75 9.91 -24.64 -10.41
N GLY A 76 10.92 -23.80 -10.19
CA GLY A 76 10.83 -22.63 -9.31
C GLY A 76 9.78 -21.65 -9.81
N ALA A 77 9.92 -21.23 -11.09
CA ALA A 77 9.01 -20.30 -11.73
C ALA A 77 7.57 -20.84 -11.78
N GLU A 78 7.38 -22.13 -12.10
CA GLU A 78 6.06 -22.77 -12.11
C GLU A 78 5.39 -22.73 -10.72
N ALA A 79 6.13 -23.07 -9.65
CA ALA A 79 5.61 -23.04 -8.30
C ALA A 79 5.28 -21.60 -7.82
N VAL A 80 6.01 -20.61 -8.30
CA VAL A 80 5.72 -19.19 -8.04
C VAL A 80 4.45 -18.75 -8.78
N LEU A 81 4.29 -19.13 -10.05
CA LEU A 81 3.09 -18.83 -10.84
C LEU A 81 1.83 -19.49 -10.25
N GLU A 82 1.95 -20.73 -9.76
CA GLU A 82 0.86 -21.43 -9.09
C GLU A 82 0.42 -20.67 -7.83
N ARG A 83 1.36 -20.24 -6.99
CA ARG A 83 1.06 -19.44 -5.79
C ARG A 83 0.42 -18.11 -6.12
N ALA A 84 0.91 -17.41 -7.15
CA ALA A 84 0.32 -16.17 -7.62
C ALA A 84 -1.14 -16.37 -8.07
N THR A 85 -1.41 -17.47 -8.78
CA THR A 85 -2.76 -17.84 -9.23
C THR A 85 -3.68 -18.12 -8.05
N GLN A 86 -3.21 -18.88 -7.05
CA GLN A 86 -3.98 -19.17 -5.84
C GLN A 86 -4.29 -17.89 -5.04
N ALA A 87 -3.35 -16.94 -4.97
CA ALA A 87 -3.58 -15.63 -4.35
C ALA A 87 -4.64 -14.83 -5.10
N PHE A 88 -4.59 -14.79 -6.44
CA PHE A 88 -5.63 -14.17 -7.25
C PHE A 88 -7.01 -14.82 -7.02
N GLU A 89 -7.12 -16.15 -7.00
CA GLU A 89 -8.40 -16.84 -6.77
C GLU A 89 -9.01 -16.52 -5.40
N ARG A 90 -8.19 -16.25 -4.37
CA ARG A 90 -8.68 -15.74 -3.07
C ARG A 90 -9.29 -14.34 -3.19
N ALA A 91 -8.71 -13.47 -4.01
CA ALA A 91 -9.20 -12.11 -4.23
C ALA A 91 -10.37 -12.02 -5.21
N ARG A 92 -10.49 -12.99 -6.13
CA ARG A 92 -11.45 -13.02 -7.24
C ARG A 92 -12.90 -12.69 -6.84
N PRO A 93 -13.46 -13.19 -5.72
CA PRO A 93 -14.85 -12.90 -5.35
C PRO A 93 -15.11 -11.43 -5.00
N ALA A 94 -14.06 -10.65 -4.68
CA ALA A 94 -14.17 -9.25 -4.30
C ALA A 94 -13.96 -8.27 -5.48
N LEU A 95 -13.55 -8.79 -6.63
CA LEU A 95 -13.35 -8.02 -7.86
C LEU A 95 -14.66 -7.82 -8.63
N ASP A 96 -14.67 -6.81 -9.50
CA ASP A 96 -15.70 -6.73 -10.53
C ASP A 96 -15.66 -8.00 -11.41
N PRO A 97 -16.80 -8.63 -11.73
CA PRO A 97 -16.82 -9.89 -12.47
C PRO A 97 -16.14 -9.82 -13.85
N ALA A 98 -16.23 -8.69 -14.56
CA ALA A 98 -15.60 -8.55 -15.87
C ALA A 98 -14.08 -8.40 -15.74
N VAL A 99 -13.61 -7.67 -14.73
CA VAL A 99 -12.18 -7.56 -14.40
C VAL A 99 -11.63 -8.93 -13.98
N ALA A 100 -12.31 -9.61 -13.07
CA ALA A 100 -11.95 -10.94 -12.59
C ALA A 100 -11.85 -11.95 -13.75
N GLU A 101 -12.85 -12.02 -14.61
CA GLU A 101 -12.87 -12.95 -15.73
C GLU A 101 -11.76 -12.66 -16.75
N SER A 102 -11.46 -11.38 -16.99
CA SER A 102 -10.36 -11.02 -17.88
C SER A 102 -9.00 -11.38 -17.30
N ILE A 103 -8.73 -11.12 -16.01
CA ILE A 103 -7.46 -11.49 -15.37
C ILE A 103 -7.32 -13.01 -15.31
N ALA A 104 -8.41 -13.73 -15.00
CA ALA A 104 -8.42 -15.20 -14.98
C ALA A 104 -8.08 -15.79 -16.35
N ARG A 105 -8.60 -15.21 -17.44
CA ARG A 105 -8.26 -15.64 -18.80
C ARG A 105 -6.78 -15.43 -19.11
N ASP A 106 -6.25 -14.25 -18.79
CA ASP A 106 -4.85 -13.93 -19.07
C ASP A 106 -3.90 -14.81 -18.22
N LEU A 107 -4.29 -15.16 -16.98
CA LEU A 107 -3.56 -16.11 -16.12
C LEU A 107 -3.55 -17.51 -16.72
N ALA A 108 -4.70 -17.98 -17.21
CA ALA A 108 -4.80 -19.27 -17.87
C ALA A 108 -3.97 -19.31 -19.17
N GLU A 109 -3.95 -18.22 -19.94
CA GLU A 109 -3.07 -18.11 -21.11
C GLU A 109 -1.59 -18.14 -20.71
N LEU A 110 -1.21 -17.43 -19.66
CA LEU A 110 0.16 -17.43 -19.14
C LEU A 110 0.59 -18.84 -18.71
N GLN A 111 -0.27 -19.55 -17.95
CA GLN A 111 -0.02 -20.94 -17.55
C GLN A 111 0.15 -21.86 -18.76
N ALA A 112 -0.75 -21.78 -19.76
CA ALA A 112 -0.66 -22.59 -20.96
C ALA A 112 0.65 -22.35 -21.73
N ARG A 113 1.13 -21.10 -21.79
CA ARG A 113 2.43 -20.77 -22.43
C ARG A 113 3.61 -21.33 -21.63
N VAL A 114 3.57 -21.23 -20.31
CA VAL A 114 4.60 -21.79 -19.41
C VAL A 114 4.66 -23.31 -19.53
N GLU A 115 3.51 -23.99 -19.53
CA GLU A 115 3.40 -25.44 -19.73
C GLU A 115 3.89 -25.89 -21.11
N ALA A 116 3.66 -25.07 -22.14
CA ALA A 116 4.18 -25.28 -23.49
C ALA A 116 5.67 -24.95 -23.63
N GLU A 117 6.34 -24.56 -22.55
CA GLU A 117 7.75 -24.13 -22.53
C GLU A 117 8.04 -22.99 -23.52
N ALA A 118 7.08 -22.08 -23.68
CA ALA A 118 7.21 -20.94 -24.58
C ALA A 118 8.43 -20.08 -24.22
N PRO A 119 9.08 -19.45 -25.22
CA PRO A 119 10.28 -18.67 -24.97
C PRO A 119 9.96 -17.40 -24.15
N ALA A 120 10.96 -16.88 -23.45
CA ALA A 120 10.76 -15.79 -22.48
C ALA A 120 10.20 -14.51 -23.13
N ASP A 121 10.53 -14.23 -24.38
CA ASP A 121 9.99 -13.10 -25.16
C ASP A 121 8.48 -13.21 -25.42
N GLU A 122 7.89 -14.40 -25.35
CA GLU A 122 6.44 -14.61 -25.45
C GLU A 122 5.73 -14.62 -24.08
N VAL A 123 6.45 -14.93 -23.00
CA VAL A 123 5.90 -15.13 -21.65
C VAL A 123 6.03 -13.88 -20.79
N VAL A 124 7.20 -13.23 -20.83
CA VAL A 124 7.52 -12.05 -20.01
C VAL A 124 6.56 -10.89 -20.26
N PRO A 125 6.26 -10.48 -21.51
CA PRO A 125 5.34 -9.35 -21.73
C PRO A 125 3.93 -9.60 -21.20
N LEU A 126 3.45 -10.86 -21.27
CA LEU A 126 2.15 -11.25 -20.74
C LEU A 126 2.14 -11.19 -19.22
N ALA A 127 3.19 -11.71 -18.56
CA ALA A 127 3.32 -11.68 -17.11
C ALA A 127 3.49 -10.25 -16.56
N GLU A 128 4.24 -9.38 -17.24
CA GLU A 128 4.36 -7.95 -16.90
C GLU A 128 3.00 -7.26 -16.97
N HIS A 129 2.28 -7.45 -18.08
CA HIS A 129 0.94 -6.88 -18.24
C HIS A 129 0.00 -7.33 -17.12
N LEU A 130 0.04 -8.61 -16.77
CA LEU A 130 -0.83 -9.19 -15.76
C LEU A 130 -0.47 -8.72 -14.34
N ARG A 131 0.82 -8.59 -14.02
CA ARG A 131 1.30 -7.97 -12.77
C ARG A 131 0.74 -6.55 -12.63
N ASP A 132 0.88 -5.73 -13.67
CA ASP A 132 0.45 -4.33 -13.62
C ASP A 132 -1.07 -4.23 -13.42
N ARG A 133 -1.84 -5.09 -14.10
CA ARG A 133 -3.30 -5.17 -13.91
C ARG A 133 -3.71 -5.60 -12.51
N LEU A 134 -3.01 -6.56 -11.91
CA LEU A 134 -3.26 -6.98 -10.53
C LEU A 134 -2.97 -5.85 -9.54
N MET A 135 -1.89 -5.10 -9.78
CA MET A 135 -1.52 -3.94 -8.96
C MET A 135 -2.55 -2.82 -9.08
N ASP A 136 -3.00 -2.50 -10.29
CA ASP A 136 -4.07 -1.52 -10.53
C ASP A 136 -5.38 -1.93 -9.87
N ALA A 137 -5.73 -3.22 -9.93
CA ALA A 137 -6.92 -3.76 -9.28
C ALA A 137 -6.85 -3.67 -7.75
N ALA A 138 -5.67 -3.85 -7.17
CA ALA A 138 -5.43 -3.63 -5.74
C ALA A 138 -5.58 -2.13 -5.37
N MET A 139 -5.06 -1.22 -6.21
CA MET A 139 -5.11 0.22 -5.94
C MET A 139 -6.51 0.82 -6.09
N GLN A 140 -7.33 0.35 -7.05
CA GLN A 140 -8.71 0.84 -7.23
C GLN A 140 -9.63 0.58 -6.04
N LYS A 141 -9.24 -0.29 -5.10
CA LYS A 141 -10.00 -0.60 -3.89
C LYS A 141 -9.63 0.28 -2.69
N ARG A 142 -8.60 1.14 -2.79
CA ARG A 142 -8.27 2.10 -1.74
C ARG A 142 -9.27 3.27 -1.79
N PRO A 143 -10.06 3.51 -0.73
CA PRO A 143 -11.03 4.60 -0.66
C PRO A 143 -10.38 5.98 -0.63
#